data_AF-A0A9E1RJW0-F1
#
_entry.id   AF-A0A9E1RJW0-F1
#
_cell.length_a   1.000
_cell.length_b   1.000
_cell.length_c   1.000
_cell.angle_alpha   90.00
_cell.angle_beta   90.00
_cell.angle_gamma   90.00
#
_symmetry.space_group_name_H-M   'P 1'
#
loop_
_entity.id
_entity.type
_entity.pdbx_description
1 polymer ?
#
loop_
_entity_poly.entity_id
_entity_poly.type
_entity_poly.pdbx_seq_one_letter_code
_entity_poly.pdbx_strand_id
1 'polypeptide(L)'
;MPLTYRSLSELLADAEPAGEQTVPDRLFGCWRRNWIRFGDDGAKDSSVQVRWLQTASGMGDLRIDPQQTQAESDSSCGITIVDQQAEPHMIADWLDGQTGFAQQAVSNFPEKGWLVWDTPSVMRELAPSGAYVEEWERLPDSVGPVAHFIAPDAPTTTNLYVAGQQVFLAVRSPIAGGLHQFSCATHAVAADTLTVELSSSPTAVGKPLKLNNTAWQLISYRHL
;
A
#
# COMPACT_ATOMS: atom_id res chain seq x y z
N MET A 1 -13.09 -17.86 15.52
CA MET A 1 -13.44 -18.66 14.33
C MET A 1 -13.26 -17.76 13.12
N PRO A 2 -12.64 -18.22 12.02
CA PRO A 2 -12.57 -17.45 10.78
C PRO A 2 -13.99 -17.30 10.21
N LEU A 3 -14.41 -16.08 9.91
CA LEU A 3 -15.68 -15.80 9.22
C LEU A 3 -15.40 -15.57 7.73
N THR A 4 -16.21 -16.18 6.87
CA THR A 4 -16.15 -15.96 5.43
C THR A 4 -17.04 -14.77 5.08
N TYR A 5 -16.43 -13.67 4.65
CA TYR A 5 -17.16 -12.46 4.26
C TYR A 5 -17.49 -12.49 2.77
N ARG A 6 -18.61 -11.90 2.38
CA ARG A 6 -19.04 -11.79 0.98
C ARG A 6 -18.62 -10.46 0.36
N SER A 7 -18.39 -9.43 1.18
CA SER A 7 -18.02 -8.11 0.73
C SER A 7 -17.11 -7.36 1.69
N LEU A 8 -16.58 -6.21 1.24
CA LEU A 8 -15.77 -5.33 2.10
C LEU A 8 -16.63 -4.64 3.18
N SER A 9 -17.85 -4.23 2.84
CA SER A 9 -18.72 -3.57 3.82
C SER A 9 -19.06 -4.49 4.99
N GLU A 10 -19.31 -5.78 4.74
CA GLU A 10 -19.49 -6.78 5.81
C GLU A 10 -18.22 -6.91 6.66
N LEU A 11 -17.06 -6.98 6.03
CA LEU A 11 -15.77 -7.12 6.72
C LEU A 11 -15.47 -5.93 7.65
N LEU A 12 -15.80 -4.71 7.22
CA LEU A 12 -15.57 -3.50 7.99
C LEU A 12 -16.64 -3.26 9.06
N ALA A 13 -17.89 -3.71 8.86
CA ALA A 13 -18.97 -3.54 9.83
C ALA A 13 -18.71 -4.26 11.15
N ASP A 14 -17.99 -5.38 11.11
CA ASP A 14 -17.61 -6.18 12.28
C ASP A 14 -16.22 -5.80 12.84
N ALA A 15 -15.54 -4.80 12.24
CA ALA A 15 -14.20 -4.42 12.63
C ALA A 15 -14.20 -3.47 13.84
N GLU A 16 -13.58 -3.92 14.92
CA GLU A 16 -13.34 -3.11 16.13
C GLU A 16 -11.90 -2.57 16.15
N PRO A 17 -11.63 -1.42 16.79
CA PRO A 17 -10.28 -0.88 16.92
C PRO A 17 -9.30 -1.92 17.47
N ALA A 18 -8.24 -2.18 16.72
CA ALA A 18 -7.32 -3.28 17.00
C ALA A 18 -5.93 -3.04 16.42
N GLY A 19 -4.96 -3.83 16.89
CA GLY A 19 -3.60 -3.86 16.39
C GLY A 19 -2.76 -2.64 16.81
N GLU A 20 -1.46 -2.73 16.52
CA GLU A 20 -0.53 -1.64 16.78
C GLU A 20 -0.83 -0.43 15.89
N GLN A 21 -0.66 0.76 16.48
CA GLN A 21 -0.89 2.06 15.87
C GLN A 21 0.46 2.77 15.77
N THR A 22 1.34 2.24 14.93
CA THR A 22 2.75 2.68 14.80
C THR A 22 2.91 3.88 13.88
N VAL A 23 1.88 4.20 13.09
CA VAL A 23 1.91 5.22 12.04
C VAL A 23 1.01 6.40 12.42
N PRO A 24 1.49 7.66 12.29
CA PRO A 24 0.68 8.85 12.55
C PRO A 24 -0.42 9.03 11.50
N ASP A 25 -1.57 9.55 11.94
CA ASP A 25 -2.81 9.69 11.15
C ASP A 25 -2.62 10.46 9.85
N ARG A 26 -1.66 11.40 9.84
CA ARG A 26 -1.36 12.20 8.66
C ARG A 26 -0.86 11.34 7.49
N LEU A 27 -0.28 10.18 7.75
CA LEU A 27 0.18 9.24 6.71
C LEU A 27 -0.91 8.28 6.24
N PHE A 28 -2.03 8.16 6.95
CA PHE A 28 -3.10 7.26 6.52
C PHE A 28 -3.69 7.69 5.18
N GLY A 29 -4.03 6.69 4.37
CA GLY A 29 -4.63 6.88 3.05
C GLY A 29 -3.93 6.07 1.97
N CYS A 30 -4.38 6.29 0.74
CA CYS A 30 -3.74 5.80 -0.47
C CYS A 30 -3.11 6.99 -1.17
N TRP A 31 -1.79 6.94 -1.37
CA TRP A 31 -0.98 7.96 -1.97
C TRP A 31 -0.61 7.56 -3.39
N ARG A 32 -0.80 8.48 -4.33
CA ARG A 32 -0.28 8.36 -5.69
C ARG A 32 1.00 9.18 -5.79
N ARG A 33 2.07 8.60 -6.33
CA ARG A 33 3.22 9.38 -6.73
C ARG A 33 2.89 10.19 -7.98
N ASN A 34 3.03 11.50 -7.91
CA ASN A 34 2.86 12.40 -9.05
C ASN A 34 4.09 12.39 -9.95
N TRP A 35 5.28 12.47 -9.35
CA TRP A 35 6.55 12.43 -10.05
C TRP A 35 7.69 12.06 -9.09
N ILE A 36 8.78 11.57 -9.66
CA ILE A 36 10.11 11.48 -9.04
C ILE A 36 11.08 12.36 -9.82
N ARG A 37 12.08 12.90 -9.14
CA ARG A 37 13.18 13.63 -9.74
C ARG A 37 14.49 13.18 -9.09
N PHE A 38 15.48 12.85 -9.90
CA PHE A 38 16.80 12.44 -9.44
C PHE A 38 17.78 13.60 -9.41
N GLY A 39 18.44 13.80 -8.27
CA GLY A 39 19.32 14.95 -8.04
C GLY A 39 18.63 16.31 -8.12
N ASP A 40 19.42 17.38 -7.99
CA ASP A 40 18.90 18.75 -7.93
C ASP A 40 18.50 19.34 -9.30
N ASP A 41 19.03 18.80 -10.39
CA ASP A 41 18.76 19.31 -11.75
C ASP A 41 18.06 18.27 -12.65
N GLY A 42 17.64 17.14 -12.08
CA GLY A 42 16.92 16.12 -12.83
C GLY A 42 15.57 16.60 -13.37
N ALA A 43 15.13 15.99 -14.47
CA ALA A 43 13.76 16.17 -14.93
C ALA A 43 12.78 15.45 -13.99
N LYS A 44 11.59 16.01 -13.84
CA LYS A 44 10.47 15.30 -13.19
C LYS A 44 10.00 14.19 -14.12
N ASP A 45 9.97 12.96 -13.60
CA ASP A 45 9.48 11.78 -14.29
C ASP A 45 8.20 11.27 -13.62
N SER A 46 7.16 11.10 -14.43
CA SER A 46 5.85 10.57 -14.02
C SER A 46 5.45 9.34 -14.84
N SER A 47 6.40 8.70 -15.53
CA SER A 47 6.16 7.56 -16.42
C SER A 47 5.81 6.28 -15.65
N VAL A 48 6.36 6.13 -14.45
CA VAL A 48 6.12 4.99 -13.57
C VAL A 48 4.96 5.30 -12.62
N GLN A 49 3.90 4.51 -12.72
CA GLN A 49 2.72 4.64 -11.87
C GLN A 49 2.98 3.99 -10.52
N VAL A 50 2.78 4.74 -9.43
CA VAL A 50 2.95 4.23 -8.07
C VAL A 50 1.72 4.50 -7.21
N ARG A 51 1.33 3.50 -6.43
CA ARG A 51 0.29 3.56 -5.40
C ARG A 51 0.85 3.01 -4.10
N TRP A 52 0.80 3.81 -3.05
CA TRP A 52 1.17 3.42 -1.70
C TRP A 52 -0.04 3.56 -0.77
N LEU A 53 -0.58 2.45 -0.29
CA LEU A 53 -1.67 2.43 0.68
C LEU A 53 -1.10 2.20 2.08
N GLN A 54 -1.32 3.16 2.96
CA GLN A 54 -0.85 3.16 4.35
C GLN A 54 -2.02 3.07 5.32
N THR A 55 -1.92 2.10 6.23
CA THR A 55 -2.86 1.89 7.35
C THR A 55 -2.22 2.28 8.69
N ALA A 56 -2.87 1.94 9.81
CA ALA A 56 -2.36 2.11 11.16
C ALA A 56 -0.96 1.52 11.44
N SER A 57 -0.60 0.46 10.72
CA SER A 57 0.67 -0.27 10.89
C SER A 57 1.09 -1.03 9.65
N GLY A 58 0.16 -1.50 8.82
CA GLY A 58 0.45 -2.19 7.56
C GLY A 58 0.50 -1.27 6.34
N MET A 59 1.17 -1.69 5.27
CA MET A 59 1.17 -0.99 3.99
C MET A 59 1.23 -1.92 2.77
N GLY A 60 0.86 -1.38 1.62
CA GLY A 60 1.18 -1.93 0.30
C GLY A 60 1.68 -0.85 -0.66
N ASP A 61 2.73 -1.16 -1.41
CA ASP A 61 3.30 -0.31 -2.47
C ASP A 61 3.28 -1.07 -3.81
N LEU A 62 2.66 -0.48 -4.83
CA LEU A 62 2.56 -1.04 -6.18
C LEU A 62 3.18 -0.08 -7.18
N ARG A 63 4.17 -0.58 -7.93
CA ARG A 63 4.90 0.12 -8.98
C ARG A 63 4.71 -0.56 -10.33
N ILE A 64 4.15 0.18 -11.29
CA ILE A 64 4.03 -0.24 -12.69
C ILE A 64 4.89 0.68 -13.54
N ASP A 65 6.06 0.16 -13.92
CA ASP A 65 6.98 0.81 -14.84
C ASP A 65 6.80 0.19 -16.25
N PRO A 66 6.45 0.99 -17.27
CA PRO A 66 6.28 0.47 -18.63
C PRO A 66 7.58 -0.03 -19.27
N GLN A 67 8.74 0.29 -18.69
CA GLN A 67 10.07 -0.11 -19.15
C GLN A 67 10.62 -1.34 -18.43
N GLN A 68 9.97 -1.79 -17.36
CA GLN A 68 10.42 -2.94 -16.56
C GLN A 68 9.48 -4.13 -16.71
N THR A 69 10.03 -5.33 -16.55
CA THR A 69 9.24 -6.54 -16.37
C THR A 69 8.65 -6.60 -14.96
N GLN A 70 7.62 -7.41 -14.76
CA GLN A 70 7.02 -7.59 -13.44
C GLN A 70 8.02 -8.12 -12.40
N ALA A 71 9.01 -8.92 -12.81
CA ALA A 71 10.05 -9.44 -11.92
C ALA A 71 11.01 -8.34 -11.43
N GLU A 72 11.09 -7.23 -12.16
CA GLU A 72 11.95 -6.09 -11.87
C GLU A 72 11.27 -5.03 -11.00
N SER A 73 9.95 -5.13 -10.82
CA SER A 73 9.17 -4.17 -10.04
C SER A 73 9.58 -4.18 -8.57
N ASP A 74 9.78 -2.99 -7.99
CA ASP A 74 10.03 -2.80 -6.56
C ASP A 74 8.71 -2.69 -5.75
N SER A 75 7.68 -3.47 -6.13
CA SER A 75 6.41 -3.55 -5.41
C SER A 75 6.53 -4.41 -4.16
N SER A 76 5.86 -4.02 -3.09
CA SER A 76 5.95 -4.71 -1.80
C SER A 76 4.69 -4.54 -0.94
N CYS A 77 4.63 -5.30 0.15
CA CYS A 77 3.70 -5.04 1.24
C CYS A 77 4.33 -5.49 2.57
N GLY A 78 3.86 -4.94 3.68
CA GLY A 78 4.41 -5.27 4.99
C GLY A 78 3.93 -4.32 6.06
N ILE A 79 4.83 -3.97 6.97
CA ILE A 79 4.60 -3.04 8.07
C ILE A 79 5.41 -1.76 7.88
N THR A 80 4.89 -0.67 8.46
CA THR A 80 5.53 0.63 8.47
C THR A 80 5.93 1.00 9.90
N ILE A 81 7.19 1.37 10.07
CA ILE A 81 7.72 1.94 11.30
C ILE A 81 8.05 3.41 11.03
N VAL A 82 7.53 4.31 11.86
CA VAL A 82 7.76 5.74 11.70
C VAL A 82 8.53 6.26 12.90
N ASP A 83 9.68 6.87 12.62
CA ASP A 83 10.38 7.70 13.59
C ASP A 83 9.93 9.15 13.42
N GLN A 84 8.95 9.55 14.23
CA GLN A 84 8.40 10.91 14.24
C GLN A 84 9.38 11.95 14.85
N GLN A 85 10.43 11.49 15.51
CA GLN A 85 11.41 12.34 16.20
C GLN A 85 12.70 12.50 15.40
N ALA A 86 12.82 11.84 14.25
CA ALA A 86 13.96 12.01 13.37
C ALA A 86 14.09 13.47 12.91
N GLU A 87 15.34 13.95 12.86
CA GLU A 87 15.70 15.30 12.46
C GLU A 87 16.44 15.26 11.11
N PRO A 88 16.22 16.24 10.21
CA PRO A 88 15.32 17.40 10.33
C PRO A 88 13.83 17.09 10.14
N HIS A 89 13.50 15.88 9.68
CA HIS A 89 12.14 15.48 9.35
C HIS A 89 11.92 14.00 9.69
N MET A 90 10.67 13.63 9.95
CA MET A 90 10.31 12.24 10.22
C MET A 90 10.69 11.32 9.06
N ILE A 91 11.01 10.08 9.39
CA ILE A 91 11.32 9.03 8.42
C ILE A 91 10.35 7.86 8.61
N ALA A 92 10.02 7.21 7.50
CA ALA A 92 9.35 5.93 7.50
C ALA A 92 10.33 4.84 7.06
N ASP A 93 10.18 3.66 7.65
CA ASP A 93 10.85 2.44 7.24
C ASP A 93 9.81 1.37 6.96
N TRP A 94 10.10 0.54 5.97
CA TRP A 94 9.19 -0.46 5.45
C TRP A 94 9.83 -1.82 5.57
N LEU A 95 9.18 -2.68 6.34
CA LEU A 95 9.70 -4.00 6.67
C LEU A 95 8.67 -5.04 6.27
N ASP A 96 9.13 -6.21 5.81
CA ASP A 96 8.22 -7.33 5.54
C ASP A 96 7.44 -7.73 6.80
N GLY A 97 8.06 -7.66 7.99
CA GLY A 97 7.42 -8.14 9.21
C GLY A 97 7.07 -9.64 9.12
N GLN A 98 5.93 -10.05 9.70
CA GLN A 98 5.54 -11.46 9.72
C GLN A 98 4.86 -11.93 8.42
N THR A 99 4.11 -11.05 7.75
CA THR A 99 3.25 -11.39 6.60
C THR A 99 3.53 -10.57 5.35
N GLY A 100 4.45 -9.63 5.39
CA GLY A 100 4.88 -8.86 4.23
C GLY A 100 5.84 -9.64 3.34
N PHE A 101 6.03 -9.09 2.15
CA PHE A 101 6.90 -9.60 1.11
C PHE A 101 7.08 -8.54 0.03
N ALA A 102 8.24 -8.56 -0.61
CA ALA A 102 8.57 -7.72 -1.76
C ALA A 102 8.83 -8.56 -3.02
N GLN A 103 8.57 -7.99 -4.20
CA GLN A 103 8.89 -8.63 -5.48
C GLN A 103 10.40 -8.72 -5.71
N GLN A 104 11.16 -7.73 -5.23
CA GLN A 104 12.62 -7.76 -5.18
C GLN A 104 13.11 -7.82 -3.74
N ALA A 105 14.20 -8.55 -3.50
CA ALA A 105 14.80 -8.68 -2.17
C ALA A 105 15.62 -7.44 -1.76
N VAL A 106 16.06 -6.63 -2.72
CA VAL A 106 16.85 -5.42 -2.49
C VAL A 106 16.11 -4.26 -3.14
N SER A 107 15.74 -3.27 -2.34
CA SER A 107 15.10 -2.06 -2.86
C SER A 107 16.08 -1.27 -3.73
N ASN A 108 15.55 -0.67 -4.79
CA ASN A 108 16.29 0.25 -5.65
C ASN A 108 16.52 1.61 -4.99
N PHE A 109 15.85 1.91 -3.87
CA PHE A 109 15.88 3.17 -3.14
C PHE A 109 16.16 2.91 -1.65
N PRO A 110 17.39 2.56 -1.26
CA PRO A 110 17.67 1.99 0.06
C PRO A 110 17.77 3.00 1.20
N GLU A 111 17.81 4.30 0.93
CA GLU A 111 17.84 5.32 1.99
C GLU A 111 16.41 5.67 2.42
N LYS A 112 16.20 5.79 3.74
CA LYS A 112 14.90 6.20 4.28
C LYS A 112 14.67 7.67 3.97
N GLY A 113 13.65 7.95 3.17
CA GLY A 113 13.30 9.32 2.81
C GLY A 113 12.76 10.12 4.00
N TRP A 114 13.11 11.40 4.05
CA TRP A 114 12.47 12.39 4.89
C TRP A 114 11.08 12.71 4.36
N LEU A 115 10.06 12.65 5.22
CA LEU A 115 8.69 12.97 4.86
C LEU A 115 8.38 14.43 5.22
N VAL A 116 8.08 15.22 4.20
CA VAL A 116 7.77 16.65 4.30
C VAL A 116 6.40 16.88 3.68
N TRP A 117 5.57 17.72 4.28
CA TRP A 117 4.25 18.03 3.71
C TRP A 117 4.18 19.45 3.21
N ASP A 118 3.80 19.59 1.94
CA ASP A 118 3.50 20.89 1.35
C ASP A 118 2.06 21.31 1.66
N THR A 119 1.14 20.33 1.74
CA THR A 119 -0.26 20.53 2.16
C THR A 119 -0.75 19.34 3.01
N PRO A 120 -2.00 19.32 3.51
CA PRO A 120 -2.55 18.12 4.16
C PRO A 120 -2.69 16.91 3.23
N SER A 121 -2.74 17.09 1.90
CA SER A 121 -2.91 16.02 0.91
C SER A 121 -1.71 15.84 -0.01
N VAL A 122 -0.68 16.69 0.08
CA VAL A 122 0.53 16.61 -0.73
C VAL A 122 1.75 16.48 0.18
N MET A 123 2.50 15.40 -0.03
CA MET A 123 3.71 15.05 0.69
C MET A 123 4.87 14.95 -0.30
N ARG A 124 6.07 15.36 0.11
CA ARG A 124 7.32 15.04 -0.57
C ARG A 124 8.13 14.08 0.28
N GLU A 125 8.70 13.09 -0.39
CA GLU A 125 9.75 12.25 0.17
C GLU A 125 11.10 12.72 -0.37
N LEU A 126 12.03 13.02 0.53
CA LEU A 126 13.35 13.55 0.20
C LEU A 126 14.42 12.55 0.61
N ALA A 127 15.25 12.11 -0.34
CA ALA A 127 16.49 11.43 -0.02
C ALA A 127 17.37 12.31 0.88
N PRO A 128 17.80 11.87 2.08
CA PRO A 128 18.77 12.60 2.89
C PRO A 128 20.08 12.92 2.14
N SER A 129 20.47 12.06 1.20
CA SER A 129 21.64 12.27 0.33
C SER A 129 21.43 13.29 -0.79
N GLY A 130 20.18 13.68 -1.08
CA GLY A 130 19.80 14.44 -2.27
C GLY A 130 19.68 13.60 -3.55
N ALA A 131 19.77 12.27 -3.47
CA ALA A 131 19.68 11.40 -4.65
C ALA A 131 18.33 11.51 -5.39
N TYR A 132 17.23 11.71 -4.67
CA TYR A 132 15.91 11.90 -5.25
C TYR A 132 14.98 12.78 -4.42
N VAL A 133 13.94 13.28 -5.10
CA VAL A 133 12.73 13.84 -4.49
C VAL A 133 11.53 13.23 -5.17
N GLU A 134 10.59 12.73 -4.39
CA GLU A 134 9.28 12.27 -4.86
C GLU A 134 8.17 13.17 -4.34
N GLU A 135 7.16 13.43 -5.15
CA GLU A 135 5.93 14.08 -4.71
C GLU A 135 4.78 13.08 -4.76
N TRP A 136 4.02 13.07 -3.69
CA TRP A 136 2.93 12.17 -3.42
C TRP A 136 1.66 12.98 -3.13
N GLU A 137 0.56 12.58 -3.74
CA GLU A 137 -0.76 13.13 -3.48
C GLU A 137 -1.68 12.03 -2.91
N ARG A 138 -2.30 12.32 -1.77
CA ARG A 138 -3.29 11.43 -1.17
C ARG A 138 -4.58 11.46 -1.99
N LEU A 139 -5.07 10.30 -2.38
CA LEU A 139 -6.34 10.15 -3.07
C LEU A 139 -7.49 10.59 -2.14
N PRO A 140 -8.40 11.49 -2.58
CA PRO A 140 -9.44 12.03 -1.71
C PRO A 140 -10.38 10.98 -1.13
N ASP A 141 -10.67 9.94 -1.90
CA ASP A 141 -11.54 8.83 -1.52
C ASP A 141 -10.88 7.82 -0.57
N SER A 142 -9.60 8.00 -0.27
CA SER A 142 -8.86 7.19 0.71
C SER A 142 -8.99 7.69 2.15
N VAL A 143 -9.71 8.79 2.37
CA VAL A 143 -10.04 9.28 3.72
C VAL A 143 -11.18 8.44 4.30
N GLY A 144 -10.97 7.89 5.49
CA GLY A 144 -11.95 7.05 6.17
C GLY A 144 -11.28 6.00 7.06
N PRO A 145 -11.97 4.91 7.41
CA PRO A 145 -11.37 3.84 8.20
C PRO A 145 -10.17 3.24 7.48
N VAL A 146 -9.15 2.88 8.26
CA VAL A 146 -8.00 2.11 7.78
C VAL A 146 -7.97 0.73 8.42
N ALA A 147 -7.65 -0.29 7.62
CA ALA A 147 -7.64 -1.66 8.09
C ALA A 147 -6.57 -2.50 7.39
N HIS A 148 -5.96 -3.42 8.13
CA HIS A 148 -5.10 -4.48 7.60
C HIS A 148 -5.68 -5.83 8.02
N PHE A 149 -5.91 -6.69 7.02
CA PHE A 149 -6.33 -8.07 7.19
C PHE A 149 -5.33 -9.03 6.56
N ILE A 150 -5.31 -10.25 7.08
CA ILE A 150 -4.64 -11.40 6.46
C ILE A 150 -5.65 -12.50 6.19
N ALA A 151 -5.36 -13.35 5.20
CA ALA A 151 -6.11 -14.57 4.96
C ALA A 151 -5.33 -15.78 5.50
N PRO A 152 -5.59 -16.23 6.75
CA PRO A 152 -4.80 -17.30 7.38
C PRO A 152 -4.93 -18.66 6.67
N ASP A 153 -6.07 -18.90 6.02
CA ASP A 153 -6.37 -20.16 5.32
C ASP A 153 -6.02 -20.11 3.82
N ALA A 154 -5.47 -19.00 3.33
CA ALA A 154 -5.07 -18.89 1.93
C ALA A 154 -3.86 -19.81 1.64
N PRO A 155 -3.74 -20.37 0.42
CA PRO A 155 -2.62 -21.25 0.06
C PRO A 155 -1.24 -20.58 0.17
N THR A 156 -1.20 -19.26 0.06
CA THR A 156 -0.02 -18.43 0.22
C THR A 156 -0.36 -17.18 1.00
N THR A 157 0.66 -16.54 1.58
CA THR A 157 0.53 -15.29 2.31
C THR A 157 -0.25 -14.27 1.49
N THR A 158 -1.38 -13.82 2.05
CA THR A 158 -2.31 -12.91 1.39
C THR A 158 -2.71 -11.82 2.37
N ASN A 159 -2.46 -10.56 2.00
CA ASN A 159 -2.78 -9.39 2.79
C ASN A 159 -3.80 -8.52 2.04
N LEU A 160 -4.72 -7.93 2.80
CA LEU A 160 -5.68 -6.93 2.33
C LEU A 160 -5.52 -5.68 3.19
N TYR A 161 -5.24 -4.56 2.54
CA TYR A 161 -5.16 -3.25 3.20
C TYR A 161 -6.28 -2.36 2.67
N VAL A 162 -6.85 -1.55 3.55
CA VAL A 162 -8.00 -0.68 3.26
C VAL A 162 -7.71 0.70 3.82
N ALA A 163 -8.04 1.72 3.05
CA ALA A 163 -8.05 3.11 3.50
C ALA A 163 -9.21 3.84 2.81
N GLY A 164 -10.26 4.18 3.57
CA GLY A 164 -11.50 4.73 3.00
C GLY A 164 -12.08 3.80 1.94
N GLN A 165 -12.22 4.29 0.71
CA GLN A 165 -12.68 3.51 -0.46
C GLN A 165 -11.55 2.83 -1.22
N GLN A 166 -10.29 3.05 -0.85
CA GLN A 166 -9.13 2.48 -1.52
C GLN A 166 -8.74 1.15 -0.88
N VAL A 167 -8.44 0.16 -1.71
CA VAL A 167 -8.12 -1.21 -1.31
C VAL A 167 -6.85 -1.66 -2.00
N PHE A 168 -5.98 -2.35 -1.26
CA PHE A 168 -4.77 -2.97 -1.79
C PHE A 168 -4.76 -4.45 -1.41
N LEU A 169 -4.71 -5.33 -2.41
CA LEU A 169 -4.59 -6.78 -2.24
C LEU A 169 -3.18 -7.22 -2.66
N ALA A 170 -2.49 -7.91 -1.76
CA ALA A 170 -1.20 -8.54 -2.01
C ALA A 170 -1.31 -10.06 -1.86
N VAL A 171 -0.91 -10.83 -2.87
CA VAL A 171 -0.89 -12.30 -2.85
C VAL A 171 0.52 -12.78 -3.21
N ARG A 172 1.16 -13.49 -2.29
CA ARG A 172 2.48 -14.05 -2.50
C ARG A 172 2.42 -15.20 -3.51
N SER A 173 3.45 -15.29 -4.35
CA SER A 173 3.60 -16.41 -5.29
C SER A 173 3.81 -17.73 -4.53
N PRO A 174 3.15 -18.83 -4.94
CA PRO A 174 3.45 -20.16 -4.39
C PRO A 174 4.78 -20.73 -4.92
N ILE A 175 5.33 -20.11 -5.97
CA ILE A 175 6.60 -20.52 -6.59
C ILE A 175 7.71 -19.67 -5.99
N ALA A 176 8.78 -20.31 -5.52
CA ALA A 176 9.97 -19.60 -5.04
C ALA A 176 10.57 -18.75 -6.18
N GLY A 177 10.77 -17.45 -5.92
CA GLY A 177 11.18 -16.48 -6.94
C GLY A 177 10.11 -16.18 -8.01
N GLY A 178 8.89 -16.67 -7.83
CA GLY A 178 7.77 -16.40 -8.73
C GLY A 178 7.19 -15.00 -8.53
N LEU A 179 6.37 -14.59 -9.50
CA LEU A 179 5.75 -13.27 -9.51
C LEU A 179 4.65 -13.16 -8.46
N HIS A 180 4.77 -12.16 -7.60
CA HIS A 180 3.76 -11.78 -6.62
C HIS A 180 2.67 -10.94 -7.30
N GLN A 181 1.45 -11.01 -6.78
CA GLN A 181 0.32 -10.24 -7.28
C GLN A 181 0.01 -9.10 -6.34
N PHE A 182 -0.01 -7.89 -6.86
CA PHE A 182 -0.36 -6.67 -6.15
C PHE A 182 -1.45 -5.98 -6.96
N SER A 183 -2.55 -5.60 -6.32
CA SER A 183 -3.66 -4.91 -6.99
C SER A 183 -4.24 -3.82 -6.10
N CYS A 184 -4.33 -2.61 -6.64
CA CYS A 184 -5.12 -1.52 -6.07
C CYS A 184 -6.52 -1.55 -6.69
N ALA A 185 -7.55 -1.41 -5.86
CA ALA A 185 -8.94 -1.36 -6.27
C ALA A 185 -9.67 -0.25 -5.53
N THR A 186 -10.73 0.26 -6.15
CA THR A 186 -11.64 1.23 -5.53
C THR A 186 -12.97 0.55 -5.18
N HIS A 187 -13.48 0.87 -4.00
CA HIS A 187 -14.76 0.40 -3.46
C HIS A 187 -15.87 1.39 -3.77
N ALA A 188 -16.81 0.97 -4.60
CA ALA A 188 -18.06 1.70 -4.79
C ALA A 188 -19.03 1.33 -3.67
N VAL A 189 -18.97 2.07 -2.54
CA VAL A 189 -19.70 1.76 -1.28
C VAL A 189 -21.18 1.44 -1.50
N ALA A 190 -21.88 2.22 -2.34
CA ALA A 190 -23.32 2.03 -2.59
C ALA A 190 -23.67 0.70 -3.28
N ALA A 191 -22.78 0.19 -4.13
CA ALA A 191 -22.95 -1.08 -4.84
C ALA A 191 -22.19 -2.23 -4.16
N ASP A 192 -21.34 -1.90 -3.18
CA ASP A 192 -20.43 -2.81 -2.48
C ASP A 192 -19.52 -3.62 -3.43
N THR A 193 -19.12 -2.99 -4.53
CA THR A 193 -18.26 -3.60 -5.55
C THR A 193 -16.86 -3.02 -5.51
N LEU A 194 -15.86 -3.89 -5.65
CA LEU A 194 -14.46 -3.50 -5.79
C LEU A 194 -14.03 -3.66 -7.25
N THR A 195 -13.47 -2.61 -7.85
CA THR A 195 -12.93 -2.66 -9.21
C THR A 195 -11.44 -2.39 -9.18
N VAL A 196 -10.64 -3.28 -9.78
CA VAL A 196 -9.19 -3.11 -9.86
C VAL A 196 -8.85 -1.93 -10.78
N GLU A 197 -8.08 -0.97 -10.28
CA GLU A 197 -7.61 0.20 -11.05
C GLU A 197 -6.16 0.06 -11.50
N LEU A 198 -5.32 -0.57 -10.69
CA LEU A 198 -3.90 -0.79 -10.98
C LEU A 198 -3.51 -2.18 -10.49
N SER A 199 -2.74 -2.93 -11.28
CA SER A 199 -2.32 -4.28 -10.88
C SER A 199 -1.00 -4.67 -11.54
N SER A 200 -0.19 -5.45 -10.83
CA SER A 200 0.96 -6.14 -11.41
C SER A 200 0.55 -7.19 -12.47
N SER A 201 -0.72 -7.60 -12.49
CA SER A 201 -1.31 -8.34 -13.61
C SER A 201 -2.19 -7.42 -14.46
N PRO A 202 -1.76 -7.00 -15.66
CA PRO A 202 -2.54 -6.09 -16.52
C PRO A 202 -3.94 -6.61 -16.84
N THR A 203 -4.12 -7.93 -16.87
CA THR A 203 -5.42 -8.55 -17.15
C THR A 203 -6.43 -8.42 -16.02
N ALA A 204 -6.01 -8.02 -14.81
CA ALA A 204 -6.91 -7.79 -13.68
C ALA A 204 -7.54 -6.40 -13.71
N VAL A 205 -6.91 -5.43 -14.37
CA VAL A 205 -7.39 -4.03 -14.43
C VAL A 205 -8.79 -3.97 -15.06
N GLY A 206 -9.68 -3.21 -14.41
CA GLY A 206 -11.09 -3.09 -14.78
C GLY A 206 -11.98 -4.28 -14.39
N LYS A 207 -11.42 -5.34 -13.80
CA LYS A 207 -12.21 -6.49 -13.32
C LYS A 207 -12.61 -6.32 -11.86
N PRO A 208 -13.68 -7.00 -11.43
CA PRO A 208 -14.03 -7.06 -10.02
C PRO A 208 -12.93 -7.72 -9.18
N LEU A 209 -12.53 -7.08 -8.09
CA LEU A 209 -11.70 -7.69 -7.05
C LEU A 209 -12.62 -8.47 -6.11
N LYS A 210 -12.40 -9.78 -6.02
CA LYS A 210 -13.26 -10.69 -5.26
C LYS A 210 -12.62 -11.02 -3.92
N LEU A 211 -13.33 -10.71 -2.82
CA LEU A 211 -12.91 -11.08 -1.46
C LEU A 211 -13.57 -12.37 -0.95
N ASN A 212 -14.57 -12.88 -1.68
CA ASN A 212 -15.39 -14.02 -1.26
C ASN A 212 -14.57 -15.32 -1.23
N ASN A 213 -15.05 -16.29 -0.44
CA ASN A 213 -14.42 -17.60 -0.22
C ASN A 213 -13.04 -17.54 0.47
N THR A 214 -12.71 -16.39 1.07
CA THR A 214 -11.52 -16.22 1.90
C THR A 214 -11.98 -15.83 3.29
N ALA A 215 -11.48 -16.54 4.31
CA ALA A 215 -11.66 -16.10 5.68
C ALA A 215 -10.61 -15.03 5.98
N TRP A 216 -11.05 -13.89 6.50
CA TRP A 216 -10.18 -12.75 6.80
C TRP A 216 -10.01 -12.61 8.30
N GLN A 217 -8.78 -12.41 8.74
CA GLN A 217 -8.42 -12.09 10.10
C GLN A 217 -7.95 -10.64 10.16
N LEU A 218 -8.58 -9.85 11.03
CA LEU A 218 -8.18 -8.47 11.29
C LEU A 218 -6.86 -8.44 12.06
N ILE A 219 -5.90 -7.66 11.54
CA ILE A 219 -4.60 -7.40 12.18
C ILE A 219 -4.60 -6.04 12.84
N SER A 220 -4.99 -5.00 12.11
CA SER A 220 -5.16 -3.66 12.66
C SER A 220 -6.34 -2.94 12.04
N TYR A 221 -7.04 -2.16 12.85
CA TYR A 221 -8.15 -1.33 12.42
C TYR A 221 -8.12 -0.01 13.18
N ARG A 222 -8.39 1.07 12.47
CA ARG A 222 -8.59 2.39 13.06
C ARG A 222 -9.67 3.16 12.32
N HIS A 223 -10.65 3.61 13.09
CA HIS A 223 -11.61 4.60 12.64
C HIS A 223 -10.98 5.99 12.78
N LEU A 224 -11.03 6.81 11.72
CA LEU A 224 -10.62 8.22 11.73
C LEU A 224 -11.79 9.15 12.08
#